data_AF-A0A8H8CBQ6-F1
#
_entry.id   AF-A0A8H8CBQ6-F1
#
_cell.length_a   1.000
_cell.length_b   1.000
_cell.length_c   1.000
_cell.angle_alpha   90.00
_cell.angle_beta   90.00
_cell.angle_gamma   90.00
#
_symmetry.space_group_name_H-M   'P 1'
#
loop_
_entity.id
_entity.type
_entity.pdbx_description
1 polymer ?
#
loop_
_entity_poly.entity_id
_entity_poly.type
_entity_poly.pdbx_seq_one_letter_code
_entity_poly.pdbx_strand_id
1 'polypeptide(L)'
;MHSTLKLVAVLALFFINTALSQNLNSKIVGCTSKCTVIDKTFPNIGLARIPITSQSPTGLSWTEGISINSANDKRTFEKTFYLGTPPKTSLTGTGACAVFFNQVSKKVTFGNSDVEDAQGTCQEALNAQCVGALVARAEKVDVAGLGSAEACMKLESAFKETVDFARVGFADGDRWTGVSVKPLTGSEAAIPITSSQNSTSSYWPIIPREYDSALVTSIQTALRLNSALQGDFSILTASENIFGIVPILTLFYPATAHSSPKPKRK
;
A
#
# COMPACT_ATOMS: atom_id res chain seq x y z
N MET A 1 -8.25 -7.13 -54.25
CA MET A 1 -7.73 -8.13 -53.30
C MET A 1 -8.10 -7.66 -51.91
N HIS A 2 -8.93 -8.43 -51.21
CA HIS A 2 -9.54 -8.07 -49.93
C HIS A 2 -8.53 -8.22 -48.79
N SER A 3 -8.26 -7.13 -48.07
CA SER A 3 -7.61 -7.19 -46.75
C SER A 3 -8.71 -7.22 -45.69
N THR A 4 -8.92 -8.39 -45.10
CA THR A 4 -9.85 -8.59 -43.98
C THR A 4 -9.25 -7.94 -42.73
N LEU A 5 -9.67 -6.71 -42.46
CA LEU A 5 -9.45 -6.02 -41.20
C LEU A 5 -10.28 -6.77 -40.12
N LYS A 6 -9.61 -7.54 -39.27
CA LYS A 6 -10.26 -8.12 -38.08
C LYS A 6 -10.57 -6.97 -37.13
N LEU A 7 -11.86 -6.65 -37.06
CA LEU A 7 -12.48 -5.72 -36.14
C LEU A 7 -12.15 -6.16 -34.69
N VAL A 8 -11.17 -5.52 -34.04
CA VAL A 8 -11.02 -5.59 -32.58
C VAL A 8 -12.04 -4.60 -32.03
N ALA A 9 -13.14 -5.13 -31.48
CA ALA A 9 -14.13 -4.33 -30.80
C ALA A 9 -13.49 -3.69 -29.56
N VAL A 10 -13.07 -2.43 -29.69
CA VAL A 10 -12.79 -1.56 -28.56
C VAL A 10 -14.13 -1.11 -28.00
N LEU A 11 -14.67 -1.92 -27.09
CA LEU A 11 -15.85 -1.54 -26.32
C LEU A 11 -15.39 -0.56 -25.24
N ALA A 12 -15.24 0.71 -25.61
CA ALA A 12 -15.07 1.82 -24.68
C ALA A 12 -16.41 2.05 -23.97
N LEU A 13 -16.73 1.19 -23.01
CA LEU A 13 -17.73 1.49 -22.01
C LEU A 13 -17.09 2.50 -21.04
N PHE A 14 -17.38 3.78 -21.27
CA PHE A 14 -17.25 4.83 -20.27
C PHE A 14 -18.21 4.52 -19.11
N PHE A 15 -17.88 3.53 -18.29
CA PHE A 15 -18.33 3.53 -16.92
C PHE A 15 -17.41 4.50 -16.19
N ILE A 16 -17.94 5.70 -15.92
CA ILE A 16 -17.49 6.50 -14.79
C ILE A 16 -17.79 5.64 -13.56
N ASN A 17 -16.92 4.68 -13.27
CA ASN A 17 -16.90 4.00 -12.00
C ASN A 17 -16.41 5.06 -11.03
N THR A 18 -17.34 5.87 -10.52
CA THR A 18 -17.22 6.40 -9.18
C THR A 18 -16.90 5.18 -8.32
N ALA A 19 -15.64 5.00 -7.94
CA ALA A 19 -15.27 3.96 -7.00
C ALA A 19 -16.17 4.19 -5.79
N LEU A 20 -17.18 3.34 -5.65
CA LEU A 20 -18.24 3.53 -4.68
C LEU A 20 -17.57 3.56 -3.32
N SER A 21 -17.69 4.73 -2.68
CA SER A 21 -17.46 4.93 -1.27
C SER A 21 -18.21 3.83 -0.53
N GLN A 22 -17.48 2.82 -0.06
CA GLN A 22 -17.99 2.07 1.07
C GLN A 22 -17.70 2.93 2.28
N ASN A 23 -18.76 3.32 2.97
CA ASN A 23 -18.71 3.81 4.33
C ASN A 23 -18.07 2.70 5.17
N LEU A 24 -16.74 2.67 5.17
CA LEU A 24 -15.98 1.75 5.97
C LEU A 24 -16.19 2.24 7.38
N ASN A 25 -16.75 1.40 8.25
CA ASN A 25 -16.40 1.47 9.66
C ASN A 25 -14.88 1.19 9.73
N SER A 26 -14.05 2.16 9.32
CA SER A 26 -12.64 2.30 9.65
C SER A 26 -12.60 2.62 11.13
N LYS A 27 -12.96 1.60 11.92
CA LYS A 27 -12.65 1.63 13.33
C LYS A 27 -11.14 1.63 13.34
N ILE A 28 -10.52 2.77 13.67
CA ILE A 28 -9.17 2.77 14.22
C ILE A 28 -9.26 1.72 15.32
N VAL A 29 -8.68 0.55 15.09
CA VAL A 29 -8.65 -0.49 16.10
C VAL A 29 -7.53 -0.05 17.02
N GLY A 30 -7.84 0.97 17.81
CA GLY A 30 -6.92 1.63 18.71
C GLY A 30 -6.50 0.62 19.77
N CYS A 31 -5.20 0.43 19.87
CA CYS A 31 -4.63 -0.28 21.00
C CYS A 31 -4.55 0.65 22.19
N THR A 32 -5.17 0.31 23.32
CA THR A 32 -5.12 1.18 24.50
C THR A 32 -3.79 1.09 25.26
N SER A 33 -2.95 0.07 25.03
CA SER A 33 -1.57 0.00 25.54
C SER A 33 -0.74 -1.14 24.90
N LYS A 34 0.43 -0.83 24.32
CA LYS A 34 1.47 -1.75 23.80
C LYS A 34 0.93 -2.95 22.99
N CYS A 35 0.59 -2.69 21.73
CA CYS A 35 0.14 -3.75 20.83
C CYS A 35 1.32 -4.47 20.20
N THR A 36 1.53 -5.71 20.62
CA THR A 36 2.58 -6.56 20.05
C THR A 36 2.00 -7.45 18.97
N VAL A 37 2.50 -7.29 17.74
CA VAL A 37 2.28 -8.20 16.63
C VAL A 37 3.62 -8.89 16.37
N ILE A 38 3.68 -10.18 16.70
CA ILE A 38 4.90 -11.01 16.75
C ILE A 38 5.98 -10.38 17.63
N ASP A 39 6.96 -9.71 17.03
CA ASP A 39 8.16 -9.14 17.63
C ASP A 39 8.13 -7.61 17.67
N LYS A 40 7.11 -6.99 17.05
CA LYS A 40 6.97 -5.54 16.97
C LYS A 40 5.88 -5.04 17.90
N THR A 41 6.21 -4.01 18.68
CA THR A 41 5.27 -3.35 19.58
C THR A 41 4.94 -1.95 19.07
N PHE A 42 3.65 -1.68 18.93
CA PHE A 42 3.13 -0.44 18.37
C PHE A 42 2.38 0.36 19.44
N PRO A 43 2.72 1.65 19.66
CA PRO A 43 1.85 2.58 20.36
C PRO A 43 0.50 2.77 19.64
N ASN A 44 0.53 2.85 18.30
CA ASN A 44 -0.66 3.10 17.47
C ASN A 44 -0.71 2.12 16.31
N ILE A 45 -1.91 1.63 16.00
CA ILE A 45 -2.17 0.74 14.87
C ILE A 45 -3.54 1.06 14.25
N GLY A 46 -3.57 1.18 12.94
CA GLY A 46 -4.76 1.53 12.15
C GLY A 46 -5.06 0.49 11.08
N LEU A 47 -6.33 0.36 10.70
CA LEU A 47 -6.79 -0.55 9.65
C LEU A 47 -7.62 0.21 8.62
N ALA A 48 -7.32 0.01 7.35
CA ALA A 48 -8.07 0.50 6.19
C ALA A 48 -8.43 -0.68 5.28
N ARG A 49 -9.69 -0.78 4.84
CA ARG A 49 -10.07 -1.83 3.88
C ARG A 49 -9.80 -1.38 2.46
N ILE A 50 -9.44 -2.32 1.59
CA ILE A 50 -9.33 -2.05 0.16
C ILE A 50 -10.76 -1.96 -0.41
N PRO A 51 -11.12 -0.87 -1.10
CA PRO A 51 -12.44 -0.75 -1.71
C PRO A 51 -12.73 -1.93 -2.65
N ILE A 52 -13.91 -2.53 -2.50
CA ILE A 52 -14.35 -3.62 -3.35
C ILE A 52 -14.80 -3.00 -4.68
N THR A 53 -14.17 -3.41 -5.77
CA THR A 53 -14.61 -3.15 -7.14
C THR A 53 -14.94 -4.48 -7.80
N SER A 54 -15.56 -4.46 -8.98
CA SER A 54 -15.84 -5.69 -9.74
C SER A 54 -14.60 -6.50 -10.12
N GLN A 55 -13.41 -5.92 -9.95
CA GLN A 55 -12.12 -6.51 -10.32
C GLN A 55 -11.18 -6.75 -9.13
N SER A 56 -11.55 -6.32 -7.91
CA SER A 56 -10.72 -6.53 -6.71
C SER A 56 -11.21 -7.73 -5.88
N PRO A 57 -10.30 -8.53 -5.30
CA PRO A 57 -10.68 -9.56 -4.34
C PRO A 57 -11.40 -8.94 -3.14
N THR A 58 -12.51 -9.56 -2.73
CA THR A 58 -13.31 -9.08 -1.60
C THR A 58 -12.57 -9.31 -0.28
N GLY A 59 -12.68 -8.35 0.65
CA GLY A 59 -12.24 -8.53 2.03
C GLY A 59 -10.76 -8.26 2.30
N LEU A 60 -9.98 -7.79 1.31
CA LEU A 60 -8.61 -7.36 1.56
C LEU A 60 -8.55 -6.08 2.41
N SER A 61 -7.54 -5.98 3.27
CA SER A 61 -7.33 -4.80 4.11
C SER A 61 -5.86 -4.49 4.32
N TRP A 62 -5.52 -3.22 4.47
CA TRP A 62 -4.23 -2.76 4.94
C TRP A 62 -4.28 -2.46 6.44
N THR A 63 -3.24 -2.84 7.15
CA THR A 63 -2.97 -2.39 8.51
C THR A 63 -1.66 -1.61 8.51
N GLU A 64 -1.66 -0.45 9.16
CA GLU A 64 -0.46 0.33 9.45
C GLU A 64 -0.18 0.30 10.95
N GLY A 65 1.00 -0.15 11.35
CA GLY A 65 1.52 -0.01 12.71
C GLY A 65 2.67 1.00 12.76
N ILE A 66 2.65 1.91 13.73
CA ILE A 66 3.72 2.90 13.94
C ILE A 66 4.51 2.50 15.16
N SER A 67 5.82 2.29 15.02
CA SER A 67 6.74 2.03 16.14
C SER A 67 7.82 3.09 16.24
N ILE A 68 8.18 3.45 17.46
CA ILE A 68 9.18 4.48 17.76
C ILE A 68 10.26 3.84 18.63
N ASN A 69 11.50 3.87 18.17
CA ASN A 69 12.66 3.41 18.91
C ASN A 69 13.61 4.59 19.15
N SER A 70 14.15 4.71 20.36
CA SER A 70 15.13 5.75 20.72
C SER A 70 16.35 5.08 21.32
N ALA A 71 17.50 5.23 20.65
CA ALA A 71 18.78 4.65 21.08
C ALA A 71 19.96 5.52 20.60
N ASN A 72 20.99 5.68 21.42
CA ASN A 72 22.27 6.32 21.06
C ASN A 72 22.10 7.65 20.28
N ASP A 73 21.39 8.62 20.88
CA ASP A 73 21.11 9.93 20.27
C ASP A 73 20.43 9.86 18.89
N LYS A 74 19.68 8.79 18.65
CA LYS A 74 18.94 8.57 17.42
C LYS A 74 17.51 8.16 17.77
N ARG A 75 16.55 8.79 17.11
CA ARG A 75 15.14 8.38 17.15
C ARG A 75 14.76 7.83 15.80
N THR A 76 14.30 6.59 15.77
CA THR A 76 13.81 5.92 14.56
C THR A 76 12.31 5.75 14.65
N PHE A 77 11.62 6.23 13.63
CA PHE A 77 10.21 6.02 13.38
C PHE A 77 10.08 4.95 12.32
N GLU A 78 9.17 4.00 12.51
CA GLU A 78 8.92 2.94 11.56
C GLU A 78 7.42 2.78 11.34
N LYS A 79 6.99 2.95 10.09
CA LYS A 79 5.64 2.60 9.62
C LYS A 79 5.69 1.21 9.01
N THR A 80 4.93 0.28 9.55
CA THR A 80 4.90 -1.13 9.16
C THR A 80 3.55 -1.46 8.54
N PHE A 81 3.54 -2.05 7.35
CA PHE A 81 2.33 -2.31 6.58
C PHE A 81 2.07 -3.81 6.43
N TYR A 82 0.92 -4.25 6.94
CA TYR A 82 0.45 -5.62 6.80
C TYR A 82 -0.73 -5.68 5.83
N LEU A 83 -0.74 -6.70 4.97
CA LEU A 83 -1.89 -7.06 4.17
C LEU A 83 -2.71 -8.13 4.88
N GLY A 84 -3.99 -7.85 5.08
CA GLY A 84 -5.00 -8.78 5.52
C GLY A 84 -5.70 -9.43 4.35
N THR A 85 -5.75 -10.76 4.38
CA THR A 85 -6.39 -11.58 3.34
C THR A 85 -7.39 -12.53 3.98
N PRO A 86 -8.66 -12.58 3.50
CA PRO A 86 -9.61 -13.56 3.98
C PRO A 86 -9.07 -14.99 3.79
N PRO A 87 -9.36 -15.90 4.72
CA PRO A 87 -8.96 -17.29 4.56
C PRO A 87 -9.56 -17.83 3.26
N LYS A 88 -8.75 -18.54 2.48
CA LYS A 88 -9.13 -19.13 1.17
C LYS A 88 -9.28 -18.12 0.02
N THR A 89 -8.84 -16.87 0.17
CA THR A 89 -8.73 -15.94 -0.97
C THR A 89 -7.67 -16.47 -1.94
N SER A 90 -8.11 -17.01 -3.07
CA SER A 90 -7.20 -17.52 -4.09
C SER A 90 -6.87 -16.39 -5.08
N LEU A 91 -5.62 -15.93 -5.08
CA LEU A 91 -5.11 -15.01 -6.10
C LEU A 91 -4.52 -15.76 -7.31
N THR A 92 -4.96 -17.01 -7.53
CA THR A 92 -4.46 -17.85 -8.63
C THR A 92 -4.83 -17.24 -9.97
N GLY A 93 -3.84 -17.03 -10.84
CA GLY A 93 -4.06 -16.37 -12.13
C GLY A 93 -4.25 -14.84 -12.03
N THR A 94 -4.09 -14.27 -10.83
CA THR A 94 -4.10 -12.84 -10.59
C THR A 94 -2.72 -12.41 -10.10
N GLY A 95 -2.12 -11.45 -10.80
CA GLY A 95 -0.97 -10.73 -10.31
C GLY A 95 -1.42 -9.52 -9.51
N ALA A 96 -0.70 -9.18 -8.45
CA ALA A 96 -1.01 -7.99 -7.67
C ALA A 96 0.25 -7.28 -7.14
N CYS A 97 0.17 -5.95 -7.12
CA CYS A 97 1.21 -5.06 -6.62
C CYS A 97 0.61 -4.03 -5.65
N ALA A 98 1.35 -3.68 -4.59
CA ALA A 98 1.09 -2.51 -3.77
C ALA A 98 2.12 -1.43 -4.07
N VAL A 99 1.65 -0.25 -4.47
CA VAL A 99 2.48 0.94 -4.68
C VAL A 99 2.35 1.82 -3.45
N PHE A 100 3.45 2.02 -2.74
CA PHE A 100 3.55 2.88 -1.57
C PHE A 100 4.17 4.22 -1.97
N PHE A 101 3.51 5.31 -1.56
CA PHE A 101 3.98 6.67 -1.74
C PHE A 101 4.52 7.19 -0.40
N ASN A 102 5.82 7.05 -0.19
CA ASN A 102 6.48 7.14 1.13
C ASN A 102 6.96 8.54 1.50
N GLN A 103 6.87 9.50 0.58
CA GLN A 103 7.27 10.90 0.78
C GLN A 103 6.15 11.85 0.36
N VAL A 104 4.94 11.56 0.84
CA VAL A 104 3.78 12.41 0.61
C VAL A 104 3.87 13.62 1.55
N SER A 105 3.87 14.79 0.94
CA SER A 105 3.98 16.10 1.60
C SER A 105 3.03 16.33 2.77
N LYS A 106 3.48 17.22 3.66
CA LYS A 106 2.85 17.74 4.88
C LYS A 106 1.44 18.33 4.69
N LYS A 107 0.98 18.48 3.45
CA LYS A 107 -0.34 19.01 3.07
C LYS A 107 -1.46 17.95 3.09
N VAL A 108 -1.06 16.71 3.38
CA VAL A 108 -1.85 15.51 3.69
C VAL A 108 -2.90 15.64 4.79
N THR A 109 -4.11 16.19 4.62
CA THR A 109 -5.12 16.14 5.68
C THR A 109 -6.50 15.67 5.20
N PHE A 110 -7.18 14.89 6.05
CA PHE A 110 -8.57 14.49 5.81
C PHE A 110 -9.52 15.43 6.57
N GLY A 111 -10.11 16.38 5.85
CA GLY A 111 -11.00 17.39 6.43
C GLY A 111 -10.29 18.29 7.44
N ASN A 112 -11.08 18.79 8.41
CA ASN A 112 -10.62 19.70 9.48
C ASN A 112 -10.44 18.98 10.84
N SER A 113 -10.42 17.64 10.85
CA SER A 113 -10.28 16.84 12.07
C SER A 113 -8.84 16.83 12.56
N ASP A 114 -8.64 16.51 13.85
CA ASP A 114 -7.31 16.23 14.39
C ASP A 114 -6.63 15.12 13.59
N VAL A 115 -5.36 15.32 13.24
CA VAL A 115 -4.58 14.41 12.37
C VAL A 115 -4.50 12.98 12.90
N GLU A 116 -4.72 12.79 14.19
CA GLU A 116 -4.70 11.50 14.88
C GLU A 116 -5.95 10.65 14.56
N ASP A 117 -7.09 11.32 14.37
CA ASP A 117 -8.41 10.70 14.14
C ASP A 117 -8.93 10.89 12.72
N ALA A 118 -8.17 11.61 11.88
CA ALA A 118 -8.57 11.97 10.53
C ALA A 118 -8.69 10.70 9.65
N GLN A 119 -9.85 10.53 9.03
CA GLN A 119 -10.16 9.41 8.14
C GLN A 119 -10.57 9.93 6.77
N GLY A 120 -10.10 9.28 5.73
CA GLY A 120 -10.51 9.59 4.36
C GLY A 120 -9.93 8.64 3.34
N THR A 121 -10.15 8.98 2.08
CA THR A 121 -9.87 8.18 0.91
C THR A 121 -8.59 8.65 0.21
N CYS A 122 -7.97 7.79 -0.60
CA CYS A 122 -6.85 8.21 -1.44
C CYS A 122 -7.22 9.37 -2.37
N GLN A 123 -8.49 9.52 -2.77
CA GLN A 123 -8.93 10.64 -3.60
C GLN A 123 -9.04 11.95 -2.80
N GLU A 124 -9.40 11.90 -1.51
CA GLU A 124 -9.38 13.08 -0.65
C GLU A 124 -7.94 13.51 -0.33
N ALA A 125 -7.04 12.53 -0.12
CA ALA A 125 -5.62 12.77 0.06
C ALA A 125 -4.96 13.32 -1.22
N LEU A 126 -4.98 12.56 -2.31
CA LEU A 126 -4.21 12.86 -3.51
C LEU A 126 -4.93 13.78 -4.52
N ASN A 127 -6.21 14.08 -4.28
CA ASN A 127 -7.19 14.54 -5.27
C ASN A 127 -7.57 13.47 -6.32
N ALA A 128 -8.80 13.55 -6.82
CA ALA A 128 -9.34 12.56 -7.76
C ALA A 128 -8.60 12.55 -9.12
N GLN A 129 -8.10 13.69 -9.58
CA GLN A 129 -7.37 13.80 -10.84
C GLN A 129 -6.03 13.06 -10.80
N CYS A 130 -5.31 13.14 -9.68
CA CYS A 130 -4.05 12.46 -9.42
C CYS A 130 -4.26 10.96 -9.35
N VAL A 131 -5.25 10.51 -8.57
CA VAL A 131 -5.60 9.08 -8.50
C VAL A 131 -5.95 8.55 -9.89
N GLY A 132 -6.78 9.27 -10.65
CA GLY A 132 -7.12 8.90 -12.03
C GLY A 132 -5.90 8.80 -12.96
N ALA A 133 -4.97 9.75 -12.86
CA ALA A 133 -3.73 9.72 -13.63
C ALA A 133 -2.79 8.58 -13.23
N LEU A 134 -2.69 8.26 -11.94
CA LEU A 134 -1.91 7.12 -11.44
C LEU A 134 -2.49 5.79 -11.94
N VAL A 135 -3.83 5.64 -11.93
CA VAL A 135 -4.52 4.48 -12.48
C VAL A 135 -4.29 4.38 -13.99
N ALA A 136 -4.51 5.46 -14.75
CA ALA A 136 -4.29 5.48 -16.19
C ALA A 136 -2.83 5.19 -16.60
N ARG A 137 -1.87 5.51 -15.71
CA ARG A 137 -0.47 5.13 -15.89
C ARG A 137 -0.26 3.65 -15.66
N ALA A 138 -0.80 3.09 -14.57
CA ALA A 138 -0.71 1.66 -14.28
C ALA A 138 -1.29 0.82 -15.43
N GLU A 139 -2.42 1.24 -16.00
CA GLU A 139 -3.08 0.56 -17.14
C GLU A 139 -2.24 0.52 -18.41
N LYS A 140 -1.30 1.46 -18.59
CA LYS A 140 -0.39 1.51 -19.75
C LYS A 140 0.85 0.64 -19.58
N VAL A 141 1.10 0.13 -18.36
CA VAL A 141 2.25 -0.73 -18.12
C VAL A 141 1.93 -2.13 -18.63
N ASP A 142 2.64 -2.55 -19.67
CA ASP A 142 2.53 -3.90 -20.17
C ASP A 142 3.16 -4.90 -19.19
N VAL A 143 2.30 -5.59 -18.44
CA VAL A 143 2.67 -6.63 -17.47
C VAL A 143 2.37 -8.04 -17.98
N ALA A 144 1.96 -8.19 -19.24
CA ALA A 144 1.54 -9.46 -19.79
C ALA A 144 2.72 -10.45 -19.86
N GLY A 145 2.50 -11.67 -19.38
CA GLY A 145 3.50 -12.74 -19.38
C GLY A 145 4.63 -12.57 -18.35
N LEU A 146 4.62 -11.49 -17.56
CA LEU A 146 5.64 -11.25 -16.53
C LEU A 146 5.27 -11.94 -15.22
N GLY A 147 6.29 -12.38 -14.47
CA GLY A 147 6.14 -12.76 -13.08
C GLY A 147 5.74 -11.56 -12.20
N SER A 148 5.13 -11.81 -11.04
CA SER A 148 4.62 -10.72 -10.20
C SER A 148 5.69 -9.72 -9.77
N ALA A 149 6.87 -10.19 -9.37
CA ALA A 149 7.98 -9.31 -9.02
C ALA A 149 8.41 -8.41 -10.20
N GLU A 150 8.53 -8.98 -11.40
CA GLU A 150 8.94 -8.24 -12.60
C GLU A 150 7.91 -7.20 -13.03
N ALA A 151 6.63 -7.57 -13.00
CA ALA A 151 5.52 -6.65 -13.24
C ALA A 151 5.51 -5.48 -12.24
N CYS A 152 5.72 -5.77 -10.94
CA CYS A 152 5.80 -4.72 -9.91
C CYS A 152 7.01 -3.80 -10.10
N MET A 153 8.18 -4.33 -10.48
CA MET A 153 9.35 -3.50 -10.82
C MET A 153 9.07 -2.60 -12.02
N LYS A 154 8.39 -3.10 -13.05
CA LYS A 154 8.04 -2.32 -14.24
C LYS A 154 7.04 -1.21 -13.90
N LEU A 155 6.06 -1.49 -13.03
CA LEU A 155 5.15 -0.48 -12.48
C LEU A 155 5.92 0.59 -11.69
N GLU A 156 6.89 0.18 -10.86
CA GLU A 156 7.73 1.12 -10.10
C GLU A 156 8.48 2.09 -11.00
N SER A 157 9.12 1.59 -12.06
CA SER A 157 9.79 2.43 -13.06
C SER A 157 8.82 3.41 -13.70
N ALA A 158 7.64 2.95 -14.14
CA ALA A 158 6.64 3.81 -14.76
C ALA A 158 6.20 4.96 -13.83
N PHE A 159 6.01 4.68 -12.54
CA PHE A 159 5.65 5.73 -11.57
C PHE A 159 6.78 6.73 -11.31
N LYS A 160 8.05 6.34 -11.45
CA LYS A 160 9.23 7.18 -11.23
C LYS A 160 9.66 8.03 -12.43
N GLU A 161 9.15 7.75 -13.63
CA GLU A 161 9.61 8.39 -14.86
C GLU A 161 9.13 9.83 -15.02
N THR A 162 7.84 10.15 -14.77
CA THR A 162 7.32 11.53 -14.89
C THR A 162 6.20 11.86 -13.89
N VAL A 163 6.07 13.11 -13.45
CA VAL A 163 4.98 13.60 -12.57
C VAL A 163 3.96 14.42 -13.38
N ASP A 164 3.67 14.01 -14.62
CA ASP A 164 2.90 14.81 -15.60
C ASP A 164 1.54 15.35 -15.12
N PHE A 165 0.95 14.69 -14.11
CA PHE A 165 -0.36 15.04 -13.57
C PHE A 165 -0.35 15.31 -12.06
N ALA A 166 0.81 15.16 -11.42
CA ALA A 166 0.98 15.22 -9.97
C ALA A 166 1.68 16.51 -9.51
N ARG A 167 1.36 17.65 -10.15
CA ARG A 167 1.56 18.99 -9.54
C ARG A 167 0.67 19.23 -8.30
N VAL A 168 0.07 18.17 -7.76
CA VAL A 168 -0.51 18.17 -6.43
C VAL A 168 0.62 18.04 -5.43
N GLY A 169 0.47 18.65 -4.27
CA GLY A 169 1.56 18.98 -3.34
C GLY A 169 2.46 17.85 -2.82
N PHE A 170 2.50 16.63 -3.38
CA PHE A 170 3.16 15.42 -2.91
C PHE A 170 4.43 15.01 -3.66
N ALA A 171 4.73 15.61 -4.81
CA ALA A 171 5.97 15.36 -5.53
C ALA A 171 6.91 16.55 -5.33
N ASP A 172 8.11 16.30 -4.79
CA ASP A 172 9.17 17.28 -4.77
C ASP A 172 9.86 17.30 -6.14
N GLY A 173 9.46 18.24 -7.00
CA GLY A 173 10.00 18.42 -8.34
C GLY A 173 9.18 17.75 -9.45
N ASP A 174 9.86 17.32 -10.51
CA ASP A 174 9.27 16.71 -11.72
C ASP A 174 9.24 15.17 -11.67
N ARG A 175 9.74 14.58 -10.58
CA ARG A 175 9.83 13.13 -10.35
C ARG A 175 9.27 12.76 -8.98
N TRP A 176 8.61 11.61 -8.88
CA TRP A 176 8.19 11.08 -7.59
C TRP A 176 9.42 10.60 -6.81
N THR A 177 9.74 11.28 -5.72
CA THR A 177 10.67 10.77 -4.71
C THR A 177 9.89 9.89 -3.74
N GLY A 178 10.47 8.76 -3.32
CA GLY A 178 9.84 7.89 -2.32
C GLY A 178 8.71 6.98 -2.82
N VAL A 179 8.68 6.57 -4.09
CA VAL A 179 7.81 5.47 -4.54
C VAL A 179 8.50 4.12 -4.37
N SER A 180 7.80 3.15 -3.81
CA SER A 180 8.23 1.75 -3.75
C SER A 180 7.08 0.82 -4.10
N VAL A 181 7.33 -0.23 -4.88
CA VAL A 181 6.29 -1.20 -5.25
C VAL A 181 6.64 -2.57 -4.68
N LYS A 182 5.64 -3.28 -4.15
CA LYS A 182 5.80 -4.63 -3.59
C LYS A 182 4.85 -5.63 -4.25
N PRO A 183 5.32 -6.82 -4.65
CA PRO A 183 4.43 -7.89 -5.09
C PRO A 183 3.58 -8.40 -3.92
N LEU A 184 2.29 -8.62 -4.20
CA LEU A 184 1.34 -9.23 -3.27
C LEU A 184 0.99 -10.68 -3.65
N THR A 185 1.49 -11.13 -4.80
CA THR A 185 1.34 -12.48 -5.35
C THR A 185 2.68 -12.96 -5.90
N GLY A 186 2.80 -14.27 -6.17
CA GLY A 186 4.03 -14.86 -6.67
C GLY A 186 4.99 -15.28 -5.55
N SER A 187 6.16 -15.81 -5.94
CA SER A 187 7.17 -16.34 -5.00
C SER A 187 7.79 -15.28 -4.10
N GLU A 188 7.77 -14.02 -4.53
CA GLU A 188 8.36 -12.88 -3.81
C GLU A 188 7.34 -12.14 -2.95
N ALA A 189 6.08 -12.59 -2.92
CA ALA A 189 5.06 -12.02 -2.05
C ALA A 189 5.35 -12.30 -0.57
N ALA A 190 4.87 -11.41 0.29
CA ALA A 190 4.96 -11.60 1.73
C ALA A 190 4.25 -12.88 2.16
N ILE A 191 4.93 -13.67 3.01
CA ILE A 191 4.38 -14.91 3.55
C ILE A 191 3.47 -14.58 4.73
N PRO A 192 2.24 -15.14 4.78
CA PRO A 192 1.38 -15.00 5.94
C PRO A 192 2.05 -15.45 7.24
N ILE A 193 1.80 -14.68 8.29
CA ILE A 193 2.18 -14.98 9.66
C ILE A 193 1.54 -16.31 10.06
N THR A 194 2.37 -17.28 10.44
CA THR A 194 1.89 -18.60 10.87
C THR A 194 1.13 -18.53 12.19
N SER A 195 0.28 -19.52 12.47
CA SER A 195 -0.44 -19.60 13.76
C SER A 195 0.51 -19.63 14.97
N SER A 196 1.69 -20.24 14.83
CA SER A 196 2.72 -20.26 15.87
C SER A 196 3.26 -18.85 16.15
N GLN A 197 3.59 -18.08 15.11
CA GLN A 197 4.03 -16.69 15.25
C GLN A 197 2.91 -15.79 15.80
N ASN A 198 1.66 -15.99 15.36
CA ASN A 198 0.52 -15.25 15.89
C ASN A 198 0.33 -15.49 17.39
N SER A 199 0.64 -16.69 17.91
CA SER A 199 0.50 -17.01 19.33
C SER A 199 1.36 -16.14 20.27
N THR A 200 2.41 -15.49 19.76
CA THR A 200 3.24 -14.55 20.52
C THR A 200 2.71 -13.11 20.49
N SER A 201 1.67 -12.85 19.71
CA SER A 201 1.08 -11.52 19.56
C SER A 201 0.07 -11.25 20.68
N SER A 202 0.20 -10.11 21.36
CA SER A 202 -0.82 -9.62 22.29
C SER A 202 -2.01 -8.99 21.56
N TYR A 203 -1.84 -8.70 20.27
CA TYR A 203 -2.83 -8.03 19.45
C TYR A 203 -2.86 -8.55 18.02
N TRP A 204 -4.06 -8.58 17.44
CA TRP A 204 -4.24 -8.91 16.02
C TRP A 204 -4.99 -7.77 15.33
N PRO A 205 -4.33 -6.97 14.49
CA PRO A 205 -4.91 -5.76 13.95
C PRO A 205 -5.85 -6.00 12.78
N ILE A 206 -5.90 -7.23 12.26
CA ILE A 206 -6.72 -7.60 11.11
C ILE A 206 -8.10 -8.05 11.59
N ILE A 207 -9.14 -7.53 10.94
CA ILE A 207 -10.53 -7.85 11.24
C ILE A 207 -11.21 -8.36 9.96
N PRO A 208 -11.83 -9.55 10.00
CA PRO A 208 -11.93 -10.50 11.11
C PRO A 208 -10.59 -11.15 11.54
N ARG A 209 -10.54 -11.71 12.76
CA ARG A 209 -9.31 -12.26 13.36
C ARG A 209 -8.79 -13.49 12.60
N GLU A 210 -9.70 -14.22 11.97
CA GLU A 210 -9.43 -15.39 11.14
C GLU A 210 -8.76 -15.06 9.80
N TYR A 211 -8.57 -13.78 9.47
CA TYR A 211 -7.86 -13.38 8.26
C TYR A 211 -6.35 -13.54 8.46
N ASP A 212 -5.71 -14.01 7.40
CA ASP A 212 -4.27 -14.10 7.30
C ASP A 212 -3.68 -12.69 7.27
N SER A 213 -2.52 -12.52 7.90
CA SER A 213 -1.77 -11.25 7.93
C SER A 213 -0.39 -11.49 7.37
N ALA A 214 0.08 -10.67 6.43
CA ALA A 214 1.42 -10.75 5.90
C ALA A 214 2.12 -9.38 5.97
N LEU A 215 3.34 -9.35 6.51
CA LEU A 215 4.16 -8.13 6.54
C LEU A 215 4.69 -7.82 5.13
N VAL A 216 4.15 -6.79 4.49
CA VAL A 216 4.51 -6.44 3.10
C VAL A 216 5.74 -5.53 3.05
N THR A 217 5.78 -4.50 3.89
CA THR A 217 6.92 -3.58 3.94
C THR A 217 6.96 -2.79 5.24
N SER A 218 8.13 -2.22 5.53
CA SER A 218 8.34 -1.26 6.59
C SER A 218 9.15 -0.07 6.07
N ILE A 219 8.75 1.14 6.45
CA ILE A 219 9.42 2.38 6.07
C ILE A 219 10.02 2.97 7.34
N GLN A 220 11.34 3.17 7.35
CA GLN A 220 12.05 3.69 8.50
C GLN A 220 12.60 5.08 8.21
N THR A 221 12.34 6.01 9.12
CA THR A 221 12.96 7.34 9.14
C THR A 221 13.76 7.48 10.41
N ALA A 222 15.01 7.88 10.27
CA ALA A 222 15.94 8.08 11.37
C ALA A 222 16.25 9.57 11.55
N LEU A 223 16.06 10.07 12.76
CA LEU A 223 16.44 11.42 13.17
C LEU A 223 17.58 11.36 14.18
N ARG A 224 18.56 12.26 14.06
CA ARG A 224 19.61 12.45 15.07
C ARG A 224 19.10 13.42 16.13
N LEU A 225 19.32 13.09 17.39
CA LEU A 225 19.03 13.93 18.55
C LEU A 225 20.32 14.70 18.88
N ASN A 226 20.50 15.90 18.31
CA ASN A 226 21.63 16.75 18.63
C ASN A 226 21.35 17.55 19.91
N SER A 227 22.16 17.36 20.96
CA SER A 227 22.03 18.08 22.24
C SER A 227 22.35 19.58 22.17
N ALA A 228 23.00 20.03 21.09
CA ALA A 228 23.49 21.41 20.92
C ALA A 228 22.60 22.30 20.01
N LEU A 229 21.55 21.75 19.37
CA LEU A 229 20.59 22.51 18.58
C LEU A 229 19.18 22.09 19.01
N GLN A 230 18.67 22.69 20.09
CA GLN A 230 17.24 22.66 20.43
C GLN A 230 16.34 23.23 19.31
N GLY A 231 16.90 23.70 18.18
CA GLY A 231 16.19 24.37 17.10
C GLY A 231 15.66 23.50 15.96
N ASP A 232 16.02 22.21 15.85
CA ASP A 232 15.61 21.38 14.70
C ASP A 232 14.85 20.09 15.07
N PHE A 233 14.71 19.80 16.37
CA PHE A 233 13.62 18.95 16.87
C PHE A 233 12.32 19.75 16.82
N SER A 234 11.88 20.10 15.61
CA SER A 234 10.54 20.63 15.45
C SER A 234 9.57 19.50 15.75
N ILE A 235 8.66 19.72 16.70
CA ILE A 235 7.48 18.87 16.97
C ILE A 235 6.82 18.46 15.64
N LEU A 236 6.89 19.32 14.63
CA LEU A 236 6.42 19.07 13.27
C LEU A 236 7.08 17.84 12.62
N THR A 237 8.40 17.68 12.69
CA THR A 237 9.10 16.53 12.08
C THR A 237 8.73 15.21 12.76
N ALA A 238 8.58 15.21 14.09
CA ALA A 238 8.14 14.02 14.82
C ALA A 238 6.66 13.70 14.51
N SER A 239 5.80 14.72 14.52
CA SER A 239 4.39 14.63 14.17
C SER A 239 4.20 14.07 12.75
N GLU A 240 5.00 14.52 11.78
CA GLU A 240 4.96 14.04 10.40
C GLU A 240 5.33 12.56 10.28
N ASN A 241 6.33 12.11 11.04
CA ASN A 241 6.73 10.70 11.00
C ASN A 241 5.72 9.78 11.70
N ILE A 242 4.90 10.31 12.60
CA ILE A 242 3.84 9.55 13.28
C ILE A 242 2.55 9.61 12.44
N PHE A 243 2.04 10.80 12.18
CA PHE A 243 0.71 11.04 11.57
C PHE A 243 0.74 11.26 10.06
N GLY A 244 1.92 11.26 9.43
CA GLY A 244 2.03 11.37 7.98
C GLY A 244 1.32 10.23 7.28
N ILE A 245 0.49 10.57 6.29
CA ILE A 245 -0.29 9.61 5.51
C ILE A 245 0.58 8.98 4.43
N VAL A 246 0.52 7.65 4.31
CA VAL A 246 1.15 6.89 3.23
C VAL A 246 0.04 6.33 2.33
N PRO A 247 -0.27 6.97 1.19
CA PRO A 247 -1.19 6.41 0.22
C PRO A 247 -0.66 5.08 -0.32
N ILE A 248 -1.57 4.12 -0.48
CA ILE A 248 -1.27 2.80 -1.04
C ILE A 248 -2.22 2.56 -2.22
N LEU A 249 -1.67 2.45 -3.42
CA LEU A 249 -2.43 2.00 -4.58
C LEU A 249 -2.25 0.48 -4.72
N THR A 250 -3.34 -0.27 -4.55
CA THR A 250 -3.33 -1.73 -4.75
C THR A 250 -3.84 -2.06 -6.14
N LEU A 251 -2.99 -2.69 -6.94
CA LEU A 251 -3.25 -3.00 -8.35
C LEU A 251 -3.39 -4.51 -8.53
N PHE A 252 -4.41 -4.92 -9.29
CA PHE A 252 -4.64 -6.30 -9.70
C PHE A 252 -4.60 -6.37 -11.21
N TYR A 253 -3.99 -7.43 -11.75
CA TYR A 253 -3.89 -7.66 -13.18
C TYR A 253 -3.94 -9.16 -13.49
N PRO A 254 -4.31 -9.56 -14.71
CA PRO A 254 -4.27 -10.96 -15.11
C PRO A 254 -2.82 -11.47 -15.10
N ALA A 255 -2.54 -12.53 -14.34
CA ALA A 255 -1.28 -13.24 -14.42
C ALA A 255 -1.45 -14.49 -15.27
N THR A 256 -0.52 -14.74 -16.19
CA THR A 256 -0.44 -16.04 -16.85
C THR A 256 -0.08 -17.09 -15.81
N ALA A 257 -0.91 -18.12 -15.65
CA ALA A 257 -0.56 -19.26 -14.84
C ALA A 257 0.75 -19.86 -15.39
N HIS A 258 1.86 -19.70 -14.66
CA HIS A 258 3.04 -20.49 -14.96
C HIS A 258 2.68 -21.94 -14.69
N SER A 259 2.56 -22.73 -15.75
CA SER A 259 2.53 -24.17 -15.66
C SER A 259 3.78 -24.60 -14.90
N SER A 260 3.59 -25.24 -13.74
CA SER A 260 4.69 -25.87 -13.02
C SER A 260 5.45 -26.79 -14.00
N PRO A 261 6.80 -26.83 -13.96
CA PRO A 261 7.54 -27.81 -14.74
C PRO A 261 7.07 -29.20 -14.32
N LYS A 262 6.51 -29.96 -15.27
CA LYS A 262 6.20 -31.38 -15.03
C LYS A 262 7.47 -32.06 -14.50
N PRO A 263 7.40 -32.89 -13.46
CA PRO A 263 8.55 -33.62 -13.00
C PRO A 263 9.08 -34.47 -14.15
N LYS A 264 10.35 -34.27 -14.51
CA LYS A 264 11.05 -35.12 -15.46
C LYS A 264 11.12 -36.51 -14.84
N ARG A 265 10.28 -37.43 -15.31
CA ARG A 265 10.52 -38.87 -15.18
C ARG A 265 11.67 -39.23 -16.11
N LYS A 266 12.86 -39.46 -15.57
CA LYS A 266 13.80 -40.51 -15.97
C LYS A 266 14.66 -40.86 -14.77
#